data_AF-A0A9D1G9B9-F1
#
_entry.id   AF-A0A9D1G9B9-F1
#
_cell.length_a   1.000
_cell.length_b   1.000
_cell.length_c   1.000
_cell.angle_alpha   90.00
_cell.angle_beta   90.00
_cell.angle_gamma   90.00
#
_symmetry.space_group_name_H-M   'P 1'
#
loop_
_entity.id
_entity.type
_entity.pdbx_description
1 polymer ?
#
loop_
_entity_poly.entity_id
_entity_poly.type
_entity_poly.pdbx_seq_one_letter_code
_entity_poly.pdbx_strand_id
1 'polypeptide(L)'
;MGDYEFKEEVMRKDDKRVANQVLMYFKHLAIHYKLSYKELSNFAETFIYNYVELSKYQKDDIKLVLKQKRCKQQALLNECIYGALSSNPLIKLEDIPLINKVTNDKDKIILETTIGTIRLGKASEYFKDTKSSCIFNKKLSGECFDRTLEFVRENEEYDAIVSYVPNIFVGGHYHAYAKCGDTIVDPASNAIYFDNTGELIEQGDIIFTDKYSNIGGNIGEDTPYLLKKALK
;
A
#
# COMPACT_ATOMS: atom_id res chain seq x y z
N MET A 1 21.34 16.73 -20.67
CA MET A 1 20.31 15.68 -20.75
C MET A 1 20.83 14.51 -19.95
N GLY A 2 20.36 14.37 -18.72
CA GLY A 2 20.80 13.30 -17.83
C GLY A 2 19.95 12.07 -18.08
N ASP A 3 20.61 10.96 -18.35
CA ASP A 3 19.98 9.65 -18.54
C ASP A 3 19.27 9.22 -17.24
N TYR A 4 17.96 9.43 -17.19
CA TYR A 4 17.10 8.91 -16.14
C TYR A 4 16.61 7.52 -16.56
N GLU A 5 17.44 6.50 -16.33
CA GLU A 5 17.02 5.10 -16.45
C GLU A 5 16.03 4.77 -15.33
N PHE A 6 14.75 4.87 -15.63
CA PHE A 6 13.69 4.34 -14.77
C PHE A 6 13.69 2.82 -14.88
N LYS A 7 14.41 2.14 -13.98
CA LYS A 7 14.33 0.68 -13.83
C LYS A 7 13.14 0.35 -12.95
N GLU A 8 12.09 -0.15 -13.58
CA GLU A 8 11.07 -0.98 -12.94
C GLU A 8 11.75 -1.98 -11.98
N GLU A 9 11.22 -2.07 -10.75
CA GLU A 9 11.69 -2.96 -9.67
C GLU A 9 13.12 -2.76 -9.10
N VAL A 10 13.55 -1.52 -8.83
CA VAL A 10 14.73 -1.34 -7.97
C VAL A 10 14.43 -0.45 -6.77
N MET A 11 14.01 -1.08 -5.67
CA MET A 11 14.11 -0.50 -4.32
C MET A 11 15.47 0.20 -4.21
N ARG A 12 15.47 1.51 -3.88
CA ARG A 12 16.73 2.27 -3.80
C ARG A 12 17.68 1.53 -2.86
N LYS A 13 18.97 1.45 -3.23
CA LYS A 13 19.96 0.68 -2.46
C LYS A 13 19.96 1.04 -0.97
N ASP A 14 19.75 2.33 -0.65
CA ASP A 14 19.67 2.80 0.73
C ASP A 14 18.41 2.31 1.46
N ASP A 15 17.24 2.36 0.82
CA ASP A 15 15.97 1.86 1.40
C ASP A 15 16.06 0.34 1.63
N LYS A 16 16.63 -0.39 0.65
CA LYS A 16 16.91 -1.83 0.78
C LYS A 16 17.85 -2.14 1.92
N ARG A 17 18.89 -1.34 2.12
CA ARG A 17 19.81 -1.50 3.24
C ARG A 17 19.09 -1.29 4.57
N VAL A 18 18.24 -0.26 4.67
CA VAL A 18 17.47 0.02 5.90
C VAL A 18 16.52 -1.12 6.23
N ALA A 19 15.72 -1.57 5.26
CA ALA A 19 14.78 -2.67 5.47
C ALA A 19 15.49 -3.99 5.85
N ASN A 20 16.64 -4.29 5.22
CA ASN A 20 17.46 -5.45 5.61
C ASN A 20 17.96 -5.35 7.06
N GLN A 21 18.40 -4.17 7.49
CA GLN A 21 18.86 -3.97 8.87
C GLN A 21 17.72 -4.19 9.87
N VAL A 22 16.50 -3.79 9.54
CA VAL A 22 15.32 -4.06 10.37
C VAL A 22 15.04 -5.55 10.44
N LEU A 23 15.04 -6.27 9.31
CA LEU A 23 14.83 -7.73 9.30
C LEU A 23 15.91 -8.49 10.07
N MET A 24 17.18 -8.07 9.97
CA MET A 24 18.25 -8.66 10.78
C MET A 24 17.99 -8.47 12.28
N TYR A 25 17.48 -7.31 12.68
CA TYR A 25 17.10 -7.06 14.07
C TYR A 25 15.90 -7.91 14.49
N PHE A 26 14.86 -8.01 13.65
CA PHE A 26 13.71 -8.89 13.91
C PHE A 26 14.14 -10.35 14.09
N LYS A 27 15.04 -10.83 13.24
CA LYS A 27 15.61 -12.18 13.35
C LYS A 27 16.40 -12.37 14.64
N HIS A 28 17.19 -11.37 15.05
CA HIS A 28 17.90 -11.39 16.32
C HIS A 28 16.95 -11.44 17.52
N LEU A 29 15.91 -10.59 17.54
CA LEU A 29 14.87 -10.62 18.56
C LEU A 29 14.20 -11.99 18.64
N ALA A 30 13.82 -12.56 17.50
CA ALA A 30 13.18 -13.86 17.45
C ALA A 30 14.05 -14.96 18.08
N ILE A 31 15.35 -14.96 17.77
CA ILE A 31 16.31 -15.90 18.38
C ILE A 31 16.44 -15.66 19.88
N HIS A 32 16.64 -14.40 20.30
CA HIS A 32 16.86 -14.05 21.70
C HIS A 32 15.66 -14.43 22.60
N TYR A 33 14.45 -14.15 22.13
CA TYR A 33 13.21 -14.41 22.87
C TYR A 33 12.54 -15.76 22.53
N LYS A 34 13.16 -16.59 21.68
CA LYS A 34 12.61 -17.88 21.20
C LYS A 34 11.23 -17.74 20.55
N LEU A 35 11.04 -16.69 19.75
CA LEU A 35 9.82 -16.42 18.98
C LEU A 35 9.93 -17.01 17.56
N SER A 36 8.79 -17.16 16.89
CA SER A 36 8.75 -17.54 15.48
C SER A 36 9.32 -16.43 14.60
N TYR A 37 10.02 -16.84 13.53
CA TYR A 37 10.44 -15.97 12.45
C TYR A 37 10.26 -16.72 11.14
N LYS A 38 9.72 -16.06 10.11
CA LYS A 38 9.42 -16.68 8.82
C LYS A 38 10.07 -15.91 7.68
N GLU A 39 10.94 -16.57 6.90
CA GLU A 39 11.43 -16.04 5.62
C GLU A 39 10.39 -16.40 4.54
N LEU A 40 9.84 -15.41 3.85
CA LEU A 40 8.89 -15.59 2.74
C LEU A 40 9.60 -15.36 1.39
N SER A 41 8.95 -15.76 0.29
CA SER A 41 9.49 -15.55 -1.06
C SER A 41 9.60 -14.07 -1.42
N ASN A 42 8.73 -13.23 -0.87
CA ASN A 42 8.73 -11.79 -1.05
C ASN A 42 9.36 -11.08 0.17
N PHE A 43 10.21 -10.10 -0.12
CA PHE A 43 10.93 -9.33 0.90
C PHE A 43 10.00 -8.44 1.75
N ALA A 44 9.05 -7.74 1.12
CA ALA A 44 8.06 -6.92 1.82
C ALA A 44 7.14 -7.80 2.67
N GLU A 45 6.68 -8.94 2.15
CA GLU A 45 5.88 -9.90 2.92
C GLU A 45 6.65 -10.42 4.13
N THR A 46 7.93 -10.77 3.97
CA THR A 46 8.81 -11.19 5.08
C THR A 46 8.84 -10.12 6.16
N PHE A 47 9.00 -8.85 5.77
CA PHE A 47 8.97 -7.75 6.73
C PHE A 47 7.62 -7.65 7.42
N ILE A 48 6.52 -7.55 6.67
CA ILE A 48 5.19 -7.29 7.21
C ILE A 48 4.74 -8.41 8.16
N TYR A 49 4.94 -9.67 7.77
CA TYR A 49 4.61 -10.82 8.61
C TYR A 49 5.37 -10.77 9.94
N ASN A 50 6.70 -10.65 9.90
CA ASN A 50 7.50 -10.66 11.12
C ASN A 50 7.30 -9.39 11.95
N TYR A 51 7.02 -8.24 11.33
CA TYR A 51 6.64 -7.01 12.04
C TYR A 51 5.39 -7.24 12.90
N VAL A 52 4.33 -7.78 12.32
CA VAL A 52 3.06 -8.04 13.01
C VAL A 52 3.26 -9.11 14.09
N GLU A 53 3.88 -10.24 13.75
CA GLU A 53 4.04 -11.37 14.68
C GLU A 53 4.93 -11.00 15.88
N LEU A 54 6.09 -10.39 15.66
CA LEU A 54 7.00 -10.06 16.76
C LEU A 54 6.46 -8.94 17.63
N SER A 55 5.69 -8.00 17.08
CA SER A 55 5.08 -6.91 17.85
C SER A 55 4.05 -7.37 18.87
N LYS A 56 3.49 -8.58 18.73
CA LYS A 56 2.61 -9.20 19.73
C LYS A 56 3.35 -9.46 21.06
N TYR A 57 4.66 -9.65 21.00
CA TYR A 57 5.49 -10.02 22.15
C TYR A 57 6.50 -8.93 22.54
N GLN A 58 7.05 -8.20 21.57
CA GLN A 58 8.16 -7.25 21.76
C GLN A 58 7.83 -5.86 21.19
N LYS A 59 6.62 -5.35 21.46
CA LYS A 59 6.08 -4.10 20.89
C LYS A 59 7.04 -2.91 21.02
N ASP A 60 7.64 -2.70 22.19
CA ASP A 60 8.49 -1.54 22.46
C ASP A 60 9.82 -1.59 21.72
N ASP A 61 10.45 -2.77 21.64
CA ASP A 61 11.69 -2.97 20.89
C ASP A 61 11.49 -2.78 19.39
N ILE A 62 10.41 -3.34 18.85
CA ILE A 62 10.05 -3.17 17.44
C ILE A 62 9.80 -1.68 17.15
N LYS A 63 9.02 -0.99 17.99
CA LYS A 63 8.75 0.44 17.85
C LYS A 63 10.04 1.27 17.91
N LEU A 64 10.99 0.92 18.78
CA LEU A 64 12.27 1.60 18.88
C LEU A 64 13.09 1.47 17.59
N VAL A 65 13.18 0.26 17.03
CA VAL A 65 13.93 0.03 15.79
C VAL A 65 13.32 0.74 14.60
N LEU A 66 12.00 0.66 14.43
CA LEU A 66 11.30 1.40 13.37
C LEU A 66 11.54 2.92 13.49
N LYS A 67 11.52 3.46 14.72
CA LYS A 67 11.83 4.88 14.98
C LYS A 67 13.27 5.23 14.63
N GLN A 68 14.26 4.43 15.07
CA GLN A 68 15.67 4.66 14.78
C GLN A 68 15.98 4.62 13.28
N LYS A 69 15.26 3.78 12.54
CA LYS A 69 15.36 3.65 11.08
C LYS A 69 14.48 4.62 10.31
N ARG A 70 13.76 5.51 11.01
CA ARG A 70 12.86 6.53 10.44
C ARG A 70 11.81 5.92 9.50
N CYS A 71 11.33 4.71 9.81
CA CYS A 71 10.22 4.10 9.08
C CYS A 71 8.97 4.95 9.31
N LYS A 72 8.30 5.37 8.22
CA LYS A 72 7.08 6.17 8.32
C LYS A 72 5.91 5.27 8.70
N GLN A 73 5.15 5.66 9.72
CA GLN A 73 4.03 4.84 10.22
C GLN A 73 2.90 4.75 9.19
N GLN A 74 2.62 5.83 8.45
CA GLN A 74 1.61 5.84 7.39
C GLN A 74 1.90 4.76 6.33
N ALA A 75 3.15 4.72 5.87
CA ALA A 75 3.64 3.75 4.90
C ALA A 75 3.47 2.30 5.40
N LEU A 76 3.90 2.05 6.63
CA LEU A 76 3.82 0.73 7.24
C LEU A 76 2.37 0.29 7.44
N LEU A 77 1.50 1.21 7.84
CA LEU A 77 0.08 0.96 7.98
C LEU A 77 -0.55 0.63 6.61
N ASN A 78 -0.22 1.38 5.56
CA ASN A 78 -0.74 1.11 4.22
C ASN A 78 -0.34 -0.29 3.73
N GLU A 79 0.96 -0.63 3.82
CA GLU A 79 1.45 -1.97 3.45
C GLU A 79 0.80 -3.09 4.28
N CYS A 80 0.50 -2.84 5.55
CA CYS A 80 -0.20 -3.81 6.40
C CYS A 80 -1.69 -3.94 6.02
N ILE A 81 -2.39 -2.84 5.73
CA ILE A 81 -3.77 -2.86 5.23
C ILE A 81 -3.80 -3.65 3.91
N TYR A 82 -2.83 -3.38 3.04
CA TYR A 82 -2.72 -4.08 1.79
C TYR A 82 -2.54 -5.60 2.00
N GLY A 83 -1.59 -6.00 2.85
CA GLY A 83 -1.37 -7.41 3.20
C GLY A 83 -2.57 -8.10 3.85
N ALA A 84 -3.46 -7.34 4.51
CA ALA A 84 -4.65 -7.87 5.17
C ALA A 84 -5.89 -7.95 4.26
N LEU A 85 -6.00 -7.09 3.23
CA LEU A 85 -7.16 -7.05 2.32
C LEU A 85 -6.94 -7.83 1.01
N SER A 86 -5.74 -8.35 0.79
CA SER A 86 -5.40 -9.14 -0.38
C SER A 86 -6.26 -10.42 -0.51
N SER A 87 -6.25 -11.04 -1.69
CA SER A 87 -6.98 -12.30 -1.93
C SER A 87 -6.45 -13.47 -1.09
N ASN A 88 -5.19 -13.40 -0.65
CA ASN A 88 -4.57 -14.35 0.26
C ASN A 88 -3.95 -13.58 1.44
N PRO A 89 -4.75 -13.20 2.45
CA PRO A 89 -4.29 -12.33 3.53
C PRO A 89 -3.09 -12.91 4.27
N LEU A 90 -2.02 -12.11 4.36
CA LEU A 90 -0.81 -12.48 5.09
C LEU A 90 -0.98 -12.32 6.60
N ILE A 91 -1.77 -11.34 7.00
CA ILE A 91 -2.00 -10.88 8.36
C ILE A 91 -3.47 -10.47 8.52
N LYS A 92 -3.92 -10.31 9.77
CA LYS A 92 -5.25 -9.80 10.10
C LYS A 92 -5.18 -8.35 10.52
N LEU A 93 -6.22 -7.57 10.24
CA LEU A 93 -6.26 -6.14 10.62
C LEU A 93 -6.16 -5.95 12.14
N GLU A 94 -6.78 -6.84 12.91
CA GLU A 94 -6.79 -6.82 14.38
C GLU A 94 -5.40 -7.04 14.99
N ASP A 95 -4.50 -7.68 14.25
CA ASP A 95 -3.14 -7.98 14.70
C ASP A 95 -2.16 -6.84 14.39
N ILE A 96 -2.54 -5.85 13.56
CA ILE A 96 -1.65 -4.78 13.13
C ILE A 96 -1.33 -3.85 14.33
N PRO A 97 -0.05 -3.69 14.72
CA PRO A 97 0.31 -2.94 15.93
C PRO A 97 -0.03 -1.44 15.91
N LEU A 98 -0.25 -0.88 14.72
CA LEU A 98 -0.65 0.52 14.51
C LEU A 98 -2.17 0.74 14.58
N ILE A 99 -2.95 -0.34 14.68
CA ILE A 99 -4.41 -0.33 14.80
C ILE A 99 -4.75 -0.62 16.26
N ASN A 100 -5.43 0.33 16.89
CA ASN A 100 -5.87 0.21 18.28
C ASN A 100 -7.19 -0.58 18.37
N LYS A 101 -8.05 -0.44 17.37
CA LYS A 101 -9.37 -1.07 17.33
C LYS A 101 -9.88 -1.22 15.91
N VAL A 102 -10.50 -2.37 15.64
CA VAL A 102 -11.22 -2.67 14.39
C VAL A 102 -12.70 -2.78 14.72
N THR A 103 -13.55 -2.06 14.00
CA THR A 103 -15.01 -2.17 14.09
C THR A 103 -15.57 -2.46 12.71
N ASN A 104 -16.41 -3.48 12.60
CA ASN A 104 -17.12 -3.80 11.36
C ASN A 104 -18.54 -3.24 11.45
N ASP A 105 -18.90 -2.34 10.54
CA ASP A 105 -20.23 -1.78 10.37
C ASP A 105 -20.71 -2.03 8.94
N LYS A 106 -21.57 -3.05 8.78
CA LYS A 106 -22.04 -3.54 7.48
C LYS A 106 -20.88 -3.89 6.54
N ASP A 107 -20.71 -3.13 5.46
CA ASP A 107 -19.71 -3.22 4.41
C ASP A 107 -18.48 -2.34 4.69
N LYS A 108 -18.45 -1.62 5.81
CA LYS A 108 -17.36 -0.74 6.23
C LYS A 108 -16.59 -1.32 7.41
N ILE A 109 -15.28 -1.19 7.32
CA ILE A 109 -14.29 -1.47 8.34
C ILE A 109 -13.79 -0.12 8.86
N ILE A 110 -13.95 0.12 10.16
CA ILE A 110 -13.49 1.32 10.84
C ILE A 110 -12.27 0.95 11.67
N LEU A 111 -11.14 1.55 11.32
CA LEU A 111 -9.86 1.38 12.00
C LEU A 111 -9.58 2.61 12.85
N GLU A 112 -9.53 2.46 14.16
CA GLU A 112 -8.97 3.48 15.05
C GLU A 112 -7.46 3.24 15.11
N THR A 113 -6.66 4.10 14.45
CA THR A 113 -5.22 3.89 14.30
C THR A 113 -4.40 4.92 15.07
N THR A 114 -3.10 4.70 15.14
CA THR A 114 -2.15 5.66 15.72
C THR A 114 -2.05 6.99 14.96
N ILE A 115 -2.50 7.07 13.70
CA ILE A 115 -2.45 8.28 12.88
C ILE A 115 -3.84 8.92 12.64
N GLY A 116 -4.91 8.31 13.17
CA GLY A 116 -6.29 8.77 12.99
C GLY A 116 -7.26 7.64 12.67
N THR A 117 -8.53 7.99 12.43
CA THR A 117 -9.56 7.02 12.04
C THR A 117 -9.55 6.82 10.54
N ILE A 118 -9.47 5.55 10.11
CA ILE A 118 -9.58 5.16 8.70
C ILE A 118 -10.86 4.37 8.52
N ARG A 119 -11.70 4.77 7.58
CA ARG A 119 -12.93 4.08 7.17
C ARG A 119 -12.70 3.50 5.80
N LEU A 120 -12.73 2.18 5.71
CA LEU A 120 -12.42 1.48 4.47
C LEU A 120 -13.32 0.28 4.27
N GLY A 121 -13.33 -0.27 3.08
CA GLY A 121 -13.95 -1.53 2.74
C GLY A 121 -13.08 -2.31 1.78
N LYS A 122 -13.43 -3.57 1.55
CA LYS A 122 -12.79 -4.38 0.52
C LYS A 122 -13.39 -4.02 -0.84
N ALA A 123 -12.61 -3.37 -1.71
CA ALA A 123 -13.11 -2.82 -2.96
C ALA A 123 -13.80 -3.89 -3.84
N SER A 124 -13.25 -5.11 -3.88
CA SER A 124 -13.84 -6.24 -4.61
C SER A 124 -15.30 -6.51 -4.26
N GLU A 125 -15.71 -6.27 -3.01
CA GLU A 125 -17.10 -6.49 -2.56
C GLU A 125 -18.05 -5.38 -3.05
N TYR A 126 -17.57 -4.14 -3.10
CA TYR A 126 -18.33 -2.98 -3.57
C TYR A 126 -18.54 -3.01 -5.08
N PHE A 127 -17.55 -3.53 -5.81
CA PHE A 127 -17.56 -3.56 -7.27
C PHE A 127 -17.93 -4.92 -7.86
N LYS A 128 -18.35 -5.89 -7.03
CA LYS A 128 -18.59 -7.29 -7.44
C LYS A 128 -19.57 -7.43 -8.61
N ASP A 129 -20.59 -6.57 -8.67
CA ASP A 129 -21.65 -6.60 -9.69
C ASP A 129 -21.39 -5.62 -10.86
N THR A 130 -20.16 -5.09 -10.94
CA THR A 130 -19.73 -4.15 -11.99
C THR A 130 -18.70 -4.79 -12.92
N LYS A 131 -18.41 -4.14 -14.05
CA LYS A 131 -17.32 -4.55 -14.97
C LYS A 131 -15.95 -4.54 -14.27
N SER A 132 -15.78 -3.67 -13.28
CA SER A 132 -14.56 -3.50 -12.49
C SER A 132 -14.25 -4.69 -11.58
N SER A 133 -15.21 -5.59 -11.31
CA SER A 133 -15.02 -6.78 -10.47
C SER A 133 -13.81 -7.63 -10.88
N CYS A 134 -13.55 -7.73 -12.19
CA CYS A 134 -12.45 -8.53 -12.73
C CYS A 134 -11.07 -7.98 -12.38
N ILE A 135 -10.95 -6.68 -12.11
CA ILE A 135 -9.70 -6.00 -11.76
C ILE A 135 -9.16 -6.58 -10.45
N PHE A 136 -10.03 -6.76 -9.47
CA PHE A 136 -9.68 -7.25 -8.13
C PHE A 136 -9.37 -8.75 -8.05
N ASN A 137 -9.59 -9.48 -9.14
CA ASN A 137 -9.19 -10.89 -9.28
C ASN A 137 -7.80 -11.06 -9.92
N LYS A 138 -7.21 -9.98 -10.43
CA LYS A 138 -5.86 -10.00 -11.02
C LYS A 138 -4.79 -9.88 -9.94
N LYS A 139 -3.52 -9.99 -10.34
CA LYS A 139 -2.41 -9.56 -9.48
C LYS A 139 -2.55 -8.06 -9.24
N LEU A 140 -2.49 -7.68 -7.97
CA LEU A 140 -2.66 -6.30 -7.53
C LEU A 140 -1.31 -5.68 -7.06
N SER A 141 -0.41 -6.53 -6.54
CA SER A 141 0.84 -6.11 -5.91
C SER A 141 1.85 -5.55 -6.90
N GLY A 142 2.28 -4.32 -6.64
CA GLY A 142 3.23 -3.60 -7.49
C GLY A 142 2.63 -3.08 -8.80
N GLU A 143 1.31 -3.22 -9.01
CA GLU A 143 0.62 -2.84 -10.25
C GLU A 143 -0.33 -1.64 -10.03
N CYS A 144 -0.04 -0.76 -9.06
CA CYS A 144 -0.92 0.36 -8.70
C CYS A 144 -1.24 1.30 -9.87
N PHE A 145 -0.31 1.52 -10.79
CA PHE A 145 -0.59 2.31 -11.99
C PHE A 145 -1.56 1.62 -12.95
N ASP A 146 -1.25 0.39 -13.36
CA ASP A 146 -2.02 -0.32 -14.36
C ASP A 146 -3.42 -0.63 -13.84
N ARG A 147 -3.53 -1.03 -12.57
CA ARG A 147 -4.82 -1.29 -11.93
C ARG A 147 -5.64 -0.02 -11.74
N THR A 148 -5.02 1.11 -11.43
CA THR A 148 -5.71 2.42 -11.39
C THR A 148 -6.22 2.81 -12.77
N LEU A 149 -5.41 2.67 -13.82
CA LEU A 149 -5.81 2.98 -15.19
C LEU A 149 -6.96 2.10 -15.70
N GLU A 150 -6.88 0.79 -15.46
CA GLU A 150 -7.97 -0.12 -15.78
C GLU A 150 -9.25 0.26 -15.03
N PHE A 151 -9.14 0.66 -13.77
CA PHE A 151 -10.29 1.05 -12.96
C PHE A 151 -10.94 2.33 -13.48
N VAL A 152 -10.19 3.42 -13.67
CA VAL A 152 -10.79 4.70 -14.11
C VAL A 152 -11.35 4.65 -15.54
N ARG A 153 -10.93 3.68 -16.36
CA ARG A 153 -11.54 3.40 -17.67
C ARG A 153 -12.96 2.90 -17.56
N GLU A 154 -13.23 2.02 -16.60
CA GLU A 154 -14.55 1.42 -16.40
C GLU A 154 -15.44 2.26 -15.47
N ASN A 155 -14.86 3.27 -14.79
CA ASN A 155 -15.54 4.15 -13.83
C ASN A 155 -15.10 5.61 -14.08
N GLU A 156 -15.64 6.22 -15.14
CA GLU A 156 -15.25 7.55 -15.64
C GLU A 156 -15.52 8.72 -14.65
N GLU A 157 -16.27 8.46 -13.59
CA GLU A 157 -16.50 9.41 -12.51
C GLU A 157 -15.27 9.60 -11.60
N TYR A 158 -14.31 8.68 -11.65
CA TYR A 158 -13.07 8.76 -10.87
C TYR A 158 -11.93 9.39 -11.67
N ASP A 159 -11.14 10.23 -10.98
CA ASP A 159 -9.87 10.73 -11.46
C ASP A 159 -8.74 9.77 -11.07
N ALA A 160 -7.77 9.57 -11.96
CA ALA A 160 -6.54 8.86 -11.63
C ALA A 160 -5.56 9.83 -10.97
N ILE A 161 -5.09 9.47 -9.78
CA ILE A 161 -4.16 10.26 -8.99
C ILE A 161 -2.81 9.54 -8.93
N VAL A 162 -1.72 10.28 -9.09
CA VAL A 162 -0.38 9.84 -8.70
C VAL A 162 0.11 10.79 -7.62
N SER A 163 0.45 10.24 -6.45
CA SER A 163 0.95 11.01 -5.30
C SER A 163 2.31 10.48 -4.87
N TYR A 164 3.12 11.33 -4.23
CA TYR A 164 4.35 10.91 -3.59
C TYR A 164 4.08 10.32 -2.19
N VAL A 165 3.73 9.03 -2.10
CA VAL A 165 3.59 8.31 -0.83
C VAL A 165 4.94 7.77 -0.34
N PRO A 166 5.32 8.01 0.93
CA PRO A 166 6.49 7.36 1.49
C PRO A 166 6.30 5.84 1.46
N ASN A 167 7.09 5.12 0.67
CA ASN A 167 7.11 3.66 0.66
C ASN A 167 8.34 3.15 1.44
N ILE A 168 8.16 2.08 2.22
CA ILE A 168 9.21 1.46 3.04
C ILE A 168 9.92 0.29 2.34
N PHE A 169 9.36 -0.27 1.25
CA PHE A 169 9.87 -1.43 0.53
C PHE A 169 9.98 -1.26 -0.99
N VAL A 170 9.25 -0.36 -1.63
CA VAL A 170 9.21 -0.27 -3.08
C VAL A 170 9.95 0.99 -3.56
N GLY A 171 10.76 0.81 -4.60
CA GLY A 171 11.46 1.92 -5.25
C GLY A 171 10.46 2.87 -5.89
N GLY A 172 10.61 4.16 -5.61
CA GLY A 172 9.62 5.18 -5.93
C GLY A 172 8.85 5.58 -4.68
N HIS A 173 8.93 6.86 -4.29
CA HIS A 173 8.06 7.38 -3.23
C HIS A 173 6.68 7.68 -3.78
N TYR A 174 6.15 6.90 -4.73
CA TYR A 174 4.89 7.23 -5.39
C TYR A 174 3.88 6.09 -5.25
N HIS A 175 2.62 6.44 -5.41
CA HIS A 175 1.51 5.51 -5.48
C HIS A 175 0.45 6.04 -6.45
N ALA A 176 -0.34 5.14 -7.01
CA ALA A 176 -1.45 5.50 -7.87
C ALA A 176 -2.76 4.90 -7.35
N TYR A 177 -3.80 5.73 -7.31
CA TYR A 177 -5.13 5.38 -6.87
C TYR A 177 -6.18 6.20 -7.63
N ALA A 178 -7.45 5.79 -7.55
CA ALA A 178 -8.58 6.48 -8.12
C ALA A 178 -9.30 7.31 -7.06
N LYS A 179 -9.73 8.54 -7.37
CA LYS A 179 -10.45 9.42 -6.43
C LYS A 179 -11.73 9.98 -7.06
N CYS A 180 -12.83 9.98 -6.31
CA CYS A 180 -14.08 10.64 -6.66
C CYS A 180 -14.69 11.28 -5.40
N GLY A 181 -14.63 12.61 -5.32
CA GLY A 181 -15.05 13.34 -4.12
C GLY A 181 -14.29 12.87 -2.88
N ASP A 182 -15.04 12.40 -1.87
CA ASP A 182 -14.49 11.96 -0.58
C ASP A 182 -14.10 10.47 -0.55
N THR A 183 -14.20 9.79 -1.70
CA THR A 183 -13.92 8.36 -1.86
C THR A 183 -12.59 8.17 -2.59
N ILE A 184 -11.73 7.32 -2.04
CA ILE A 184 -10.52 6.83 -2.70
C ILE A 184 -10.70 5.34 -2.95
N VAL A 185 -10.42 4.87 -4.16
CA VAL A 185 -10.28 3.44 -4.46
C VAL A 185 -8.82 3.21 -4.78
N ASP A 186 -8.20 2.28 -4.05
CA ASP A 186 -6.90 1.73 -4.39
C ASP A 186 -7.12 0.31 -4.93
N PRO A 187 -7.14 0.16 -6.27
CA PRO A 187 -7.32 -1.15 -6.89
C PRO A 187 -6.18 -2.11 -6.57
N ALA A 188 -4.94 -1.60 -6.45
CA ALA A 188 -3.79 -2.44 -6.12
C ALA A 188 -3.82 -2.91 -4.66
N SER A 189 -4.48 -2.17 -3.76
CA SER A 189 -4.66 -2.61 -2.38
C SER A 189 -5.97 -3.37 -2.11
N ASN A 190 -6.81 -3.52 -3.13
CA ASN A 190 -8.19 -3.99 -2.99
C ASN A 190 -8.97 -3.20 -1.91
N ALA A 191 -8.69 -1.91 -1.79
CA ALA A 191 -9.21 -1.05 -0.75
C ALA A 191 -10.09 0.05 -1.35
N ILE A 192 -11.20 0.34 -0.69
CA ILE A 192 -12.01 1.54 -0.92
C ILE A 192 -12.07 2.29 0.40
N TYR A 193 -11.76 3.58 0.40
CA TYR A 193 -11.74 4.46 1.56
C TYR A 193 -12.84 5.50 1.46
N PHE A 194 -13.44 5.82 2.59
CA PHE A 194 -14.61 6.69 2.69
C PHE A 194 -14.32 7.94 3.53
N ASP A 195 -15.17 8.95 3.36
CA ASP A 195 -15.25 10.13 4.21
C ASP A 195 -13.89 10.87 4.34
N ASN A 196 -13.13 10.96 3.24
CA ASN A 196 -11.76 11.51 3.15
C ASN A 196 -10.71 10.82 4.04
N THR A 197 -11.06 9.74 4.74
CA THR A 197 -10.14 9.13 5.70
C THR A 197 -8.96 8.40 5.04
N GLY A 198 -9.11 8.01 3.76
CA GLY A 198 -8.03 7.43 2.97
C GLY A 198 -6.86 8.40 2.75
N GLU A 199 -7.09 9.71 2.85
CA GLU A 199 -6.03 10.71 2.70
C GLU A 199 -4.95 10.58 3.78
N LEU A 200 -5.27 10.03 4.95
CA LEU A 200 -4.30 9.79 6.02
C LEU A 200 -3.18 8.81 5.65
N ILE A 201 -3.39 7.98 4.63
CA ILE A 201 -2.47 6.92 4.19
C ILE A 201 -2.10 7.02 2.72
N GLU A 202 -3.03 7.40 1.84
CA GLU A 202 -2.81 7.48 0.40
C GLU A 202 -2.35 8.88 -0.06
N GLN A 203 -2.65 9.93 0.72
CA GLN A 203 -2.29 11.29 0.33
C GLN A 203 -0.80 11.55 0.62
N GLY A 204 0.01 11.25 -0.38
CA GLY A 204 1.29 11.89 -0.60
C GLY A 204 1.15 13.27 -1.25
N ASP A 205 2.28 13.88 -1.61
CA ASP A 205 2.24 15.10 -2.44
C ASP A 205 1.70 14.72 -3.83
N ILE A 206 0.52 15.22 -4.20
CA ILE A 206 -0.08 14.92 -5.51
C ILE A 206 0.81 15.52 -6.61
N ILE A 207 1.31 14.67 -7.49
CA ILE A 207 2.15 15.06 -8.64
C ILE A 207 1.42 14.96 -9.97
N PHE A 208 0.31 14.23 -10.02
CA PHE A 208 -0.53 14.15 -11.19
C PHE A 208 -1.97 13.81 -10.83
N THR A 209 -2.91 14.38 -11.56
CA THR A 209 -4.35 14.12 -11.44
C THR A 209 -4.96 14.32 -12.82
N ASP A 210 -5.69 13.31 -13.32
CA ASP A 210 -6.37 13.43 -14.61
C ASP A 210 -7.53 12.45 -14.75
N LYS A 211 -8.45 12.78 -15.65
CA LYS A 211 -9.55 11.91 -16.07
C LYS A 211 -9.09 10.92 -17.11
N TYR A 212 -9.63 9.70 -17.07
CA TYR A 212 -9.29 8.67 -18.06
C TYR A 212 -9.48 9.15 -19.51
N SER A 213 -10.54 9.92 -19.79
CA SER A 213 -10.80 10.48 -21.13
C SER A 213 -9.66 11.33 -21.70
N ASN A 214 -8.78 11.87 -20.85
CA ASN A 214 -7.61 12.67 -21.24
C ASN A 214 -6.30 11.86 -21.22
N ILE A 215 -6.32 10.67 -20.61
CA ILE A 215 -5.21 9.73 -20.52
C ILE A 215 -5.16 8.94 -21.85
N GLY A 216 -4.71 9.59 -22.92
CA GLY A 216 -4.62 8.95 -24.24
C GLY A 216 -3.49 7.93 -24.35
N GLY A 217 -3.78 6.64 -24.56
CA GLY A 217 -2.77 5.58 -24.76
C GLY A 217 -3.33 4.19 -24.47
N ASN A 218 -2.65 3.15 -24.95
CA ASN A 218 -2.99 1.76 -24.61
C ASN A 218 -2.26 1.35 -23.32
N ILE A 219 -2.94 0.59 -22.45
CA ILE A 219 -2.31 -0.04 -21.27
C ILE A 219 -1.33 -1.10 -21.77
N GLY A 220 -0.06 -1.04 -21.36
CA GLY A 220 0.97 -2.02 -21.72
C GLY A 220 2.22 -1.54 -22.47
N GLU A 221 2.49 -0.23 -22.59
CA GLU A 221 3.80 0.26 -23.05
C GLU A 221 4.83 0.32 -21.91
N ASP A 222 6.13 0.15 -22.20
CA ASP A 222 7.29 -0.11 -21.30
C ASP A 222 7.57 0.88 -20.15
N THR A 223 6.66 1.81 -19.84
CA THR A 223 6.66 2.56 -18.57
C THR A 223 5.24 2.91 -18.23
N PRO A 224 4.80 2.79 -16.96
CA PRO A 224 3.42 3.09 -16.58
C PRO A 224 3.01 4.49 -17.07
N TYR A 225 1.99 4.54 -17.92
CA TYR A 225 1.60 5.76 -18.63
C TYR A 225 1.32 6.93 -17.67
N LEU A 226 0.67 6.64 -16.54
CA LEU A 226 0.42 7.61 -15.46
C LEU A 226 1.72 8.22 -14.93
N LEU A 227 2.75 7.40 -14.73
CA LEU A 227 4.03 7.88 -14.25
C LEU A 227 4.75 8.74 -15.30
N LYS A 228 4.73 8.32 -16.58
CA LYS A 228 5.25 9.15 -17.68
C LYS A 228 4.59 10.52 -17.76
N LYS A 229 3.29 10.59 -17.49
CA LYS A 229 2.53 11.85 -17.44
C LYS A 229 2.89 12.68 -16.21
N ALA A 230 3.07 12.04 -15.06
CA ALA A 230 3.47 12.71 -13.82
C ALA A 230 4.89 13.29 -13.84
N LEU A 231 5.79 12.76 -14.67
CA LEU A 231 7.19 13.18 -14.77
C LEU A 231 7.49 14.17 -15.91
N LYS A 232 6.48 14.57 -16.70
CA LYS A 232 6.60 15.53 -17.80
C LYS A 232 6.18 16.93 -17.37
#